data_AF-A0A1S1H967-F1
#
_entry.id   AF-A0A1S1H967-F1
#
_cell.length_a   1.000
_cell.length_b   1.000
_cell.length_c   1.000
_cell.angle_alpha   90.00
_cell.angle_beta   90.00
_cell.angle_gamma   90.00
#
_symmetry.space_group_name_H-M   'P 1'
#
loop_
_entity.id
_entity.type
_entity.pdbx_description
1 polymer ?
#
loop_
_entity_poly.entity_id
_entity_poly.type
_entity_poly.pdbx_seq_one_letter_code
_entity_poly.pdbx_strand_id
1 'polypeptide(L)'
;MQRNALRGWLSGIAVVLVLALSQEARDLAAAMGLPIPRLPIPYGGSILDNLLAVAIVLAGGALLLRRFAGVPRSLGLGFNGWRGPLLTALATLPCWIGLAINGTLARDWSALDLALLAFAFPLAEEIAFRGFGFIFARRALGWPLGLAVTMQAIGFGLVHWIGSGGGEFSAIALQIFVITGLGGAIFALLDALDGYGIWSGWVLHVSLNAAWTIFSVSENAASGWLGIGLRLGSAALALLLVWKFRRPARA
;
A
#
# COMPACT_ATOMS: atom_id res chain seq x y z
N MET A 1 -27.18 22.56 -4.35
CA MET A 1 -26.14 22.11 -3.38
C MET A 1 -26.36 20.67 -2.88
N GLN A 2 -27.55 20.27 -2.44
CA GLN A 2 -27.79 18.93 -1.86
C GLN A 2 -27.48 17.72 -2.78
N ARG A 3 -27.79 17.80 -4.09
CA ARG A 3 -27.49 16.71 -5.05
C ARG A 3 -25.99 16.43 -5.24
N ASN A 4 -25.15 17.45 -5.14
CA ASN A 4 -23.69 17.30 -5.27
C ASN A 4 -23.08 16.73 -3.99
N ALA A 5 -23.60 17.14 -2.83
CA ALA A 5 -23.20 16.56 -1.55
C ALA A 5 -23.56 15.07 -1.48
N LEU A 6 -24.79 14.69 -1.85
CA LEU A 6 -25.23 13.29 -1.87
C LEU A 6 -24.35 12.41 -2.77
N ARG A 7 -24.02 12.90 -3.98
CA ARG A 7 -23.10 12.18 -4.89
C ARG A 7 -21.71 12.01 -4.30
N GLY A 8 -21.19 13.01 -3.58
CA GLY A 8 -19.90 12.92 -2.89
C GLY A 8 -19.90 11.91 -1.74
N TRP A 9 -20.99 11.84 -0.95
CA TRP A 9 -21.15 10.85 0.11
C TRP A 9 -21.26 9.43 -0.44
N LEU A 10 -22.07 9.23 -1.49
CA LEU A 10 -22.23 7.93 -2.13
C LEU A 10 -20.94 7.42 -2.77
N SER A 11 -20.17 8.29 -3.43
CA SER A 11 -18.88 7.89 -3.99
C SER A 11 -17.87 7.54 -2.89
N GLY A 12 -17.96 8.18 -1.73
CA GLY A 12 -17.13 7.83 -0.58
C GLY A 12 -17.43 6.51 0.06
N ILE A 13 -18.71 6.25 0.31
CA ILE A 13 -19.16 4.94 0.79
C ILE A 13 -18.72 3.87 -0.20
N ALA A 14 -18.89 4.10 -1.50
CA ALA A 14 -18.47 3.16 -2.53
C ALA A 14 -16.96 2.88 -2.51
N VAL A 15 -16.10 3.90 -2.35
CA VAL A 15 -14.64 3.67 -2.26
C VAL A 15 -14.29 2.81 -1.05
N VAL A 16 -14.85 3.11 0.12
CA VAL A 16 -14.59 2.33 1.34
C VAL A 16 -15.10 0.89 1.21
N LEU A 17 -16.30 0.70 0.66
CA LEU A 17 -16.86 -0.64 0.43
C LEU A 17 -16.06 -1.45 -0.59
N VAL A 18 -15.62 -0.82 -1.69
CA VAL A 18 -14.79 -1.50 -2.70
C VAL A 18 -13.45 -1.88 -2.09
N LEU A 19 -12.83 -1.02 -1.28
CA LEU A 19 -11.60 -1.36 -0.57
C LEU A 19 -11.82 -2.53 0.39
N ALA A 20 -12.83 -2.47 1.27
CA ALA A 20 -13.12 -3.56 2.20
C ALA A 20 -13.38 -4.89 1.46
N LEU A 21 -14.21 -4.86 0.42
CA LEU A 21 -14.50 -6.02 -0.42
C LEU A 21 -13.25 -6.55 -1.11
N SER A 22 -12.35 -5.67 -1.55
CA SER A 22 -11.11 -6.08 -2.22
C SER A 22 -10.18 -6.88 -1.30
N GLN A 23 -10.23 -6.63 0.02
CA GLN A 23 -9.36 -7.31 0.98
C GLN A 23 -9.99 -8.61 1.52
N GLU A 24 -11.32 -8.63 1.65
CA GLU A 24 -12.05 -9.72 2.31
C GLU A 24 -12.80 -10.64 1.33
N ALA A 25 -12.51 -10.56 0.03
CA ALA A 25 -13.30 -11.22 -1.02
C ALA A 25 -13.47 -12.73 -0.81
N ARG A 26 -12.38 -13.45 -0.48
CA ARG A 26 -12.43 -14.90 -0.28
C ARG A 26 -13.10 -15.28 1.04
N ASP A 27 -12.91 -14.49 2.10
CA ASP A 27 -13.53 -14.74 3.40
C ASP A 27 -15.03 -14.46 3.38
N LEU A 28 -15.47 -13.39 2.71
CA LEU A 28 -16.87 -13.12 2.44
C LEU A 28 -17.52 -14.21 1.58
N ALA A 29 -16.82 -14.67 0.52
CA ALA A 29 -17.32 -15.77 -0.31
C ALA A 29 -17.49 -17.06 0.50
N ALA A 30 -16.52 -17.40 1.37
CA ALA A 30 -16.62 -18.53 2.28
C ALA A 30 -17.78 -18.36 3.28
N ALA A 31 -17.97 -17.18 3.87
CA ALA A 31 -19.08 -16.88 4.78
C ALA A 31 -20.46 -17.01 4.12
N MET A 32 -20.55 -16.79 2.81
CA MET A 32 -21.75 -17.02 2.00
C MET A 32 -21.94 -18.47 1.52
N GLY A 33 -21.07 -19.39 1.97
CA GLY A 33 -21.12 -20.81 1.57
C GLY A 33 -20.55 -21.10 0.17
N LEU A 34 -19.80 -20.16 -0.41
CA LEU A 34 -19.16 -20.25 -1.73
C LEU A 34 -17.63 -20.10 -1.62
N PRO A 35 -16.93 -21.01 -0.92
CA PRO A 35 -15.50 -20.86 -0.69
C PRO A 35 -14.72 -20.88 -2.01
N ILE A 36 -13.87 -19.87 -2.20
CA ILE A 36 -12.96 -19.81 -3.34
C ILE A 36 -11.67 -20.57 -2.97
N PRO A 37 -11.36 -21.72 -3.62
CA PRO A 37 -10.22 -22.54 -3.25
C PRO A 37 -8.90 -21.85 -3.57
N ARG A 38 -7.88 -22.15 -2.76
CA ARG A 38 -6.50 -21.68 -2.99
C ARG A 38 -5.90 -22.44 -4.18
N LEU A 39 -4.95 -21.82 -4.88
CA LEU A 39 -4.17 -22.54 -5.89
C LEU A 39 -3.24 -23.57 -5.20
N PRO A 40 -3.05 -24.77 -5.77
CA PRO A 40 -2.22 -25.83 -5.19
C PRO A 40 -0.72 -25.58 -5.42
N ILE A 41 -0.25 -24.38 -5.09
CA ILE A 41 1.13 -23.92 -5.23
C ILE A 41 1.52 -23.06 -4.01
N PRO A 42 2.82 -22.85 -3.72
CA PRO A 42 3.24 -21.90 -2.69
C PRO A 42 2.57 -20.53 -2.89
N TYR A 43 2.11 -19.93 -1.79
CA TYR A 43 1.36 -18.66 -1.79
C TYR A 43 0.05 -18.65 -2.59
N GLY A 44 -0.48 -19.81 -3.02
CA GLY A 44 -1.64 -19.87 -3.90
C GLY A 44 -2.92 -19.21 -3.37
N GLY A 45 -3.06 -19.09 -2.05
CA GLY A 45 -4.12 -18.27 -1.43
C GLY A 45 -3.86 -16.78 -1.60
N SER A 46 -2.71 -16.29 -1.13
CA SER A 46 -2.31 -14.88 -1.20
C SER A 46 -2.24 -14.35 -2.63
N ILE A 47 -1.79 -15.16 -3.59
CA ILE A 47 -1.82 -14.82 -5.02
C ILE A 47 -3.26 -14.52 -5.45
N LEU A 48 -4.20 -15.39 -5.09
CA LEU A 48 -5.59 -15.23 -5.46
C LEU A 48 -6.23 -14.03 -4.76
N ASP A 49 -5.94 -13.82 -3.48
CA ASP A 49 -6.43 -12.66 -2.71
C ASP A 49 -5.97 -11.35 -3.35
N ASN A 50 -4.69 -11.24 -3.72
CA ASN A 50 -4.14 -10.04 -4.35
C ASN A 50 -4.69 -9.82 -5.77
N LEU A 51 -4.86 -10.89 -6.57
CA LEU A 51 -5.46 -10.78 -7.90
C LEU A 51 -6.93 -10.35 -7.82
N LEU A 52 -7.70 -10.90 -6.88
CA LEU A 52 -9.08 -10.48 -6.62
C LEU A 52 -9.13 -9.04 -6.14
N ALA A 53 -8.24 -8.63 -5.24
CA ALA A 53 -8.16 -7.25 -4.76
C ALA A 53 -8.00 -6.27 -5.93
N VAL A 54 -7.01 -6.51 -6.81
CA VAL A 54 -6.76 -5.70 -8.01
C VAL A 54 -7.97 -5.70 -8.94
N ALA A 55 -8.57 -6.87 -9.20
CA ALA A 55 -9.75 -6.98 -10.07
C ALA A 55 -10.94 -6.18 -9.51
N ILE A 56 -11.19 -6.27 -8.21
CA ILE A 56 -12.29 -5.59 -7.52
C ILE A 56 -12.10 -4.07 -7.56
N VAL A 57 -10.90 -3.54 -7.30
CA VAL A 57 -10.67 -2.09 -7.36
C VAL A 57 -10.73 -1.54 -8.78
N LEU A 58 -10.28 -2.30 -9.78
CA LEU A 58 -10.45 -1.94 -11.19
C LEU A 58 -11.92 -1.92 -11.61
N ALA A 59 -12.70 -2.93 -11.19
CA ALA A 59 -14.13 -2.99 -11.42
C ALA A 59 -14.86 -1.84 -10.70
N GLY A 60 -14.53 -1.58 -9.44
CA GLY A 60 -15.08 -0.46 -8.66
C GLY A 60 -14.78 0.90 -9.28
N GLY A 61 -13.54 1.10 -9.76
CA GLY A 61 -13.15 2.29 -10.52
C GLY A 61 -13.95 2.44 -11.81
N ALA A 62 -14.14 1.34 -12.55
CA ALA A 62 -14.93 1.34 -13.79
C ALA A 62 -16.41 1.64 -13.56
N LEU A 63 -17.00 1.10 -12.49
CA LEU A 63 -18.37 1.38 -12.07
C LEU A 63 -18.56 2.85 -11.70
N LEU A 64 -17.64 3.40 -10.91
CA LEU A 64 -17.69 4.80 -10.47
C LEU A 64 -17.46 5.79 -11.64
N LEU A 65 -16.59 5.46 -12.59
CA LEU A 65 -16.39 6.25 -13.81
C LEU A 65 -17.42 5.97 -14.90
N ARG A 66 -18.24 4.91 -14.76
CA ARG A 66 -19.16 4.38 -15.77
C ARG A 66 -18.47 4.05 -17.11
N ARG A 67 -17.19 3.68 -17.05
CA ARG A 67 -16.35 3.25 -18.18
C ARG A 67 -15.10 2.56 -17.68
N PHE A 68 -14.61 1.58 -18.42
CA PHE A 68 -13.31 0.97 -18.13
C PHE A 68 -12.13 1.74 -18.74
N ALA A 69 -12.33 2.35 -19.92
CA ALA A 69 -11.29 3.10 -20.60
C ALA A 69 -10.75 4.24 -19.71
N GLY A 70 -9.46 4.18 -19.41
CA GLY A 70 -8.76 5.16 -18.57
C GLY A 70 -8.70 4.84 -17.08
N VAL A 71 -9.39 3.78 -16.59
CA VAL A 71 -9.34 3.38 -15.16
C VAL A 71 -7.91 3.14 -14.68
N PRO A 72 -7.06 2.35 -15.36
CA PRO A 72 -5.66 2.17 -14.94
C PRO A 72 -4.90 3.50 -14.77
N ARG A 73 -5.10 4.45 -15.68
CA ARG A 73 -4.49 5.78 -15.59
C ARG A 73 -5.04 6.58 -14.41
N SER A 74 -6.34 6.48 -14.12
CA SER A 74 -6.98 7.14 -12.98
C SER A 74 -6.56 6.54 -11.62
N LEU A 75 -6.06 5.31 -11.58
CA LEU A 75 -5.43 4.69 -10.41
C LEU A 75 -3.92 5.00 -10.31
N GLY A 76 -3.37 5.86 -11.18
CA GLY A 76 -1.95 6.20 -11.12
C GLY A 76 -1.00 5.17 -11.72
N LEU A 77 -1.50 4.23 -12.54
CA LEU A 77 -0.65 3.26 -13.26
C LEU A 77 0.03 3.86 -14.50
N GLY A 78 -0.16 5.15 -14.76
CA GLY A 78 0.60 5.85 -15.79
C GLY A 78 2.03 6.09 -15.31
N PHE A 79 3.03 5.75 -16.11
CA PHE A 79 4.42 6.06 -15.78
C PHE A 79 4.69 7.57 -15.93
N ASN A 80 5.30 8.15 -14.90
CA ASN A 80 5.56 9.58 -14.70
C ASN A 80 7.07 9.91 -14.72
N GLY A 81 7.94 8.90 -14.92
CA GLY A 81 9.38 9.05 -15.05
C GLY A 81 10.16 8.40 -13.90
N TRP A 82 11.47 8.26 -14.08
CA TRP A 82 12.33 7.54 -13.13
C TRP A 82 12.81 8.36 -11.93
N ARG A 83 12.67 9.69 -11.96
CA ARG A 83 13.28 10.56 -10.95
C ARG A 83 12.76 10.29 -9.54
N GLY A 84 11.44 10.25 -9.33
CA GLY A 84 10.84 9.92 -8.05
C GLY A 84 11.26 8.53 -7.56
N PRO A 85 11.03 7.46 -8.35
CA PRO A 85 11.43 6.11 -7.98
C PRO A 85 12.92 5.97 -7.63
N LEU A 86 13.82 6.61 -8.36
CA LEU A 86 15.25 6.58 -8.06
C LEU A 86 15.61 7.31 -6.76
N LEU A 87 15.01 8.49 -6.50
CA LEU A 87 15.22 9.21 -5.24
C LEU A 87 14.71 8.40 -4.05
N THR A 88 13.59 7.71 -4.22
CA THR A 88 13.03 6.80 -3.23
C THR A 88 13.95 5.61 -2.98
N ALA A 89 14.46 4.96 -4.03
CA ALA A 89 15.42 3.86 -3.88
C ALA A 89 16.66 4.32 -3.08
N LEU A 90 17.21 5.49 -3.41
CA LEU A 90 18.34 6.08 -2.67
C LEU A 90 18.00 6.35 -1.19
N ALA A 91 16.78 6.80 -0.90
CA ALA A 91 16.32 7.05 0.47
C ALA A 91 16.28 5.78 1.34
N THR A 92 16.21 4.60 0.74
CA THR A 92 16.21 3.33 1.46
C THR A 92 17.61 2.80 1.79
N LEU A 93 18.67 3.35 1.19
CA LEU A 93 20.05 2.88 1.44
C LEU A 93 20.45 2.90 2.93
N PRO A 94 20.11 3.93 3.73
CA PRO A 94 20.41 3.92 5.16
C PRO A 94 19.75 2.76 5.92
N CYS A 95 18.54 2.33 5.52
CA CYS A 95 17.89 1.16 6.10
C CYS A 95 18.62 -0.13 5.75
N TRP A 96 18.98 -0.32 4.48
CA TRP A 96 19.78 -1.47 4.04
C TRP A 96 21.12 -1.55 4.78
N ILE A 97 21.84 -0.42 4.89
CA ILE A 97 23.11 -0.34 5.63
C ILE A 97 22.89 -0.63 7.12
N GLY A 98 21.87 -0.02 7.73
CA GLY A 98 21.55 -0.22 9.14
C GLY A 98 21.23 -1.68 9.47
N LEU A 99 20.44 -2.34 8.63
CA LEU A 99 20.10 -3.77 8.76
C LEU A 99 21.28 -4.68 8.42
N ALA A 100 22.14 -4.33 7.48
CA ALA A 100 23.35 -5.10 7.19
C ALA A 100 24.36 -5.08 8.35
N ILE A 101 24.44 -3.96 9.09
CA ILE A 101 25.34 -3.81 10.24
C ILE A 101 24.78 -4.45 11.50
N ASN A 102 23.47 -4.30 11.76
CA ASN A 102 22.85 -4.65 13.05
C ASN A 102 21.93 -5.88 12.99
N GLY A 103 21.48 -6.26 11.80
CA GLY A 103 20.58 -7.38 11.57
C GLY A 103 21.31 -8.69 11.33
N THR A 104 20.55 -9.77 11.27
CA THR A 104 21.05 -11.09 10.86
C THR A 104 20.45 -11.44 9.51
N LEU A 105 21.21 -12.09 8.63
CA LEU A 105 20.63 -12.62 7.39
C LEU A 105 19.62 -13.71 7.74
N ALA A 106 18.40 -13.57 7.23
CA ALA A 106 17.40 -14.63 7.30
C ALA A 106 17.95 -15.86 6.56
N ARG A 107 17.86 -17.03 7.19
CA ARG A 107 18.50 -18.25 6.68
C ARG A 107 17.68 -18.96 5.60
N ASP A 108 16.39 -18.64 5.48
CA ASP A 108 15.42 -19.47 4.75
C ASP A 108 14.59 -18.72 3.71
N TRP A 109 15.08 -17.59 3.17
CA TRP A 109 14.39 -16.90 2.07
C TRP A 109 14.78 -17.47 0.70
N SER A 110 13.84 -17.44 -0.23
CA SER A 110 14.00 -17.87 -1.63
C SER A 110 13.74 -16.72 -2.62
N ALA A 111 14.13 -16.91 -3.87
CA ALA A 111 13.80 -15.95 -4.94
C ALA A 111 12.29 -15.79 -5.13
N LEU A 112 11.51 -16.86 -4.86
CA LEU A 112 10.05 -16.80 -4.89
C LEU A 112 9.49 -15.88 -3.79
N ASP A 113 10.08 -15.93 -2.59
CA ASP A 113 9.67 -15.07 -1.47
C ASP A 113 9.91 -13.60 -1.80
N LEU A 114 11.06 -13.25 -2.39
CA LEU A 114 11.31 -11.89 -2.86
C LEU A 114 10.34 -11.48 -3.99
N ALA A 115 10.11 -12.36 -4.96
CA ALA A 115 9.20 -12.08 -6.07
C ALA A 115 7.76 -11.81 -5.59
N LEU A 116 7.30 -12.51 -4.55
CA LEU A 116 5.94 -12.39 -4.05
C LEU A 116 5.81 -11.36 -2.92
N LEU A 117 6.55 -11.55 -1.82
CA LEU A 117 6.43 -10.73 -0.61
C LEU A 117 7.04 -9.34 -0.75
N ALA A 118 8.11 -9.19 -1.54
CA ALA A 118 8.73 -7.90 -1.76
C ALA A 118 8.23 -7.20 -3.02
N PHE A 119 7.87 -7.93 -4.08
CA PHE A 119 7.55 -7.29 -5.37
C PHE A 119 6.05 -7.32 -5.72
N ALA A 120 5.47 -8.51 -5.85
CA ALA A 120 4.13 -8.68 -6.43
C ALA A 120 2.98 -8.30 -5.48
N PHE A 121 2.99 -8.75 -4.22
CA PHE A 121 1.96 -8.38 -3.25
C PHE A 121 2.02 -6.90 -2.89
N PRO A 122 3.20 -6.30 -2.67
CA PRO A 122 3.32 -4.86 -2.54
C PRO A 122 2.74 -4.08 -3.72
N LEU A 123 2.93 -4.56 -4.96
CA LEU A 123 2.31 -3.92 -6.13
C LEU A 123 0.77 -3.95 -6.06
N ALA A 124 0.19 -5.09 -5.70
CA ALA A 124 -1.27 -5.21 -5.54
C ALA A 124 -1.81 -4.28 -4.45
N GLU A 125 -1.10 -4.18 -3.31
CA GLU A 125 -1.43 -3.21 -2.26
C GLU A 125 -1.31 -1.76 -2.73
N GLU A 126 -0.26 -1.41 -3.48
CA GLU A 126 -0.12 -0.07 -4.08
C GLU A 126 -1.30 0.22 -5.01
N ILE A 127 -1.72 -0.73 -5.85
CA ILE A 127 -2.87 -0.55 -6.75
C ILE A 127 -4.16 -0.34 -5.95
N ALA A 128 -4.39 -1.13 -4.90
CA ALA A 128 -5.60 -1.06 -4.10
C ALA A 128 -5.66 0.21 -3.23
N PHE A 129 -4.68 0.42 -2.37
CA PHE A 129 -4.72 1.49 -1.38
C PHE A 129 -4.24 2.83 -1.93
N ARG A 130 -3.08 2.87 -2.60
CA ARG A 130 -2.55 4.12 -3.17
C ARG A 130 -3.24 4.46 -4.49
N GLY A 131 -3.44 3.49 -5.37
CA GLY A 131 -4.08 3.70 -6.65
C GLY A 131 -5.56 4.02 -6.52
N PHE A 132 -6.35 3.10 -5.96
CA PHE A 132 -7.80 3.27 -5.82
C PHE A 132 -8.19 4.09 -4.58
N GLY A 133 -7.66 3.74 -3.40
CA GLY A 133 -8.00 4.41 -2.15
C GLY A 133 -7.55 5.88 -2.06
N PHE A 134 -6.42 6.23 -2.70
CA PHE A 134 -5.86 7.58 -2.65
C PHE A 134 -5.96 8.34 -3.98
N ILE A 135 -5.22 7.90 -5.02
CA ILE A 135 -5.04 8.64 -6.27
C ILE A 135 -6.38 8.77 -6.99
N PHE A 136 -7.13 7.69 -7.14
CA PHE A 136 -8.45 7.71 -7.76
C PHE A 136 -9.43 8.57 -6.96
N ALA A 137 -9.52 8.39 -5.64
CA ALA A 137 -10.36 9.22 -4.77
C ALA A 137 -10.02 10.72 -4.91
N ARG A 138 -8.73 11.07 -4.91
CA ARG A 138 -8.26 12.46 -5.01
C ARG A 138 -8.43 13.04 -6.41
N ARG A 139 -8.00 12.34 -7.46
CA ARG A 139 -7.84 12.87 -8.82
C ARG A 139 -9.04 12.60 -9.71
N ALA A 140 -9.73 11.47 -9.52
CA ALA A 140 -10.91 11.11 -10.29
C ALA A 140 -12.22 11.54 -9.60
N LEU A 141 -12.32 11.39 -8.27
CA LEU A 141 -13.52 11.74 -7.51
C LEU A 141 -13.46 13.13 -6.85
N GLY A 142 -12.29 13.78 -6.87
CA GLY A 142 -12.12 15.15 -6.39
C GLY A 142 -12.06 15.31 -4.86
N TRP A 143 -11.77 14.24 -4.12
CA TRP A 143 -11.68 14.29 -2.67
C TRP A 143 -10.63 15.30 -2.18
N PRO A 144 -10.86 16.02 -1.06
CA PRO A 144 -9.81 16.82 -0.43
C PRO A 144 -8.59 15.96 -0.09
N LEU A 145 -7.38 16.51 -0.24
CA LEU A 145 -6.13 15.77 -0.02
C LEU A 145 -6.10 15.10 1.36
N GLY A 146 -6.37 15.86 2.43
CA GLY A 146 -6.37 15.33 3.79
C GLY A 146 -7.36 14.19 3.99
N LEU A 147 -8.56 14.29 3.42
CA LEU A 147 -9.55 13.21 3.52
C LEU A 147 -9.09 11.93 2.82
N ALA A 148 -8.54 12.05 1.59
CA ALA A 148 -8.05 10.90 0.84
C ALA A 148 -6.86 10.23 1.52
N VAL A 149 -5.89 11.01 2.03
CA VAL A 149 -4.74 10.48 2.78
C VAL A 149 -5.18 9.77 4.05
N THR A 150 -6.08 10.39 4.84
CA THR A 150 -6.54 9.81 6.11
C THR A 150 -7.35 8.54 5.91
N MET A 151 -8.32 8.54 4.98
CA MET A 151 -9.19 7.38 4.78
C MET A 151 -8.43 6.15 4.29
N GLN A 152 -7.53 6.31 3.32
CA GLN A 152 -6.72 5.19 2.85
C GLN A 152 -5.71 4.72 3.91
N ALA A 153 -5.15 5.63 4.72
CA ALA A 153 -4.18 5.28 5.76
C ALA A 153 -4.85 4.49 6.89
N ILE A 154 -6.03 4.91 7.31
CA ILE A 154 -6.84 4.17 8.28
C ILE A 154 -7.22 2.80 7.70
N GLY A 155 -7.72 2.75 6.47
CA GLY A 155 -8.09 1.48 5.83
C GLY A 155 -6.92 0.50 5.72
N PHE A 156 -5.75 0.99 5.31
CA PHE A 156 -4.52 0.21 5.22
C PHE A 156 -4.09 -0.31 6.61
N GLY A 157 -4.10 0.55 7.62
CA GLY A 157 -3.81 0.16 8.99
C GLY A 157 -4.78 -0.88 9.54
N LEU A 158 -6.10 -0.73 9.28
CA LEU A 158 -7.13 -1.65 9.76
C LEU A 158 -6.96 -3.06 9.19
N VAL A 159 -6.61 -3.18 7.92
CA VAL A 159 -6.38 -4.51 7.29
C VAL A 159 -5.20 -5.21 7.95
N HIS A 160 -4.14 -4.47 8.28
CA HIS A 160 -2.99 -5.00 9.01
C HIS A 160 -3.32 -5.32 10.48
N TRP A 161 -4.14 -4.49 11.14
CA TRP A 161 -4.67 -4.76 12.47
C TRP A 161 -5.40 -6.11 12.47
N ILE A 162 -6.36 -6.30 11.57
CA ILE A 162 -7.19 -7.51 11.46
C ILE A 162 -6.30 -8.72 11.18
N GLY A 163 -5.40 -8.63 10.19
CA GLY A 163 -4.46 -9.69 9.84
C GLY A 163 -3.49 -10.07 10.97
N SER A 164 -3.28 -9.19 11.94
CA SER A 164 -2.43 -9.41 13.12
C SER A 164 -3.18 -9.95 14.35
N GLY A 165 -4.43 -10.41 14.19
CA GLY A 165 -5.25 -10.94 15.29
C GLY A 165 -5.88 -9.85 16.15
N GLY A 166 -6.03 -8.64 15.62
CA GLY A 166 -6.42 -7.49 16.42
C GLY A 166 -7.85 -7.50 17.00
N GLY A 167 -8.66 -8.54 16.74
CA GLY A 167 -9.87 -8.81 17.52
C GLY A 167 -9.59 -9.02 19.02
N GLU A 168 -8.35 -9.36 19.38
CA GLU A 168 -7.86 -9.49 20.76
C GLU A 168 -7.43 -8.14 21.37
N PHE A 169 -7.46 -7.04 20.60
CA PHE A 169 -7.04 -5.69 21.04
C PHE A 169 -5.66 -5.66 21.70
N SER A 170 -4.73 -6.49 21.22
CA SER A 170 -3.37 -6.54 21.76
C SER A 170 -2.59 -5.25 21.46
N ALA A 171 -1.64 -4.92 22.34
CA ALA A 171 -0.75 -3.77 22.13
C ALA A 171 0.04 -3.89 20.81
N ILE A 172 0.37 -5.12 20.40
CA ILE A 172 1.08 -5.41 19.15
C ILE A 172 0.20 -5.10 17.93
N ALA A 173 -1.08 -5.51 17.95
CA ALA A 173 -2.00 -5.20 16.85
C ALA A 173 -2.23 -3.69 16.69
N LEU A 174 -2.37 -2.97 17.82
CA LEU A 174 -2.46 -1.50 17.82
C LEU A 174 -1.16 -0.85 17.29
N GLN A 175 0.00 -1.36 17.68
CA GLN A 175 1.27 -0.89 17.14
C GLN A 175 1.36 -1.11 15.62
N ILE A 176 0.96 -2.29 15.13
CA ILE A 176 0.93 -2.61 13.70
C ILE A 176 0.02 -1.63 12.95
N PHE A 177 -1.18 -1.36 13.46
CA PHE A 177 -2.10 -0.38 12.89
C PHE A 177 -1.52 1.01 12.78
N VAL A 178 -0.90 1.51 13.86
CA VAL A 178 -0.35 2.88 13.88
C VAL A 178 0.82 3.00 12.91
N ILE A 179 1.75 2.04 12.90
CA ILE A 179 2.94 2.08 12.05
C ILE A 179 2.57 1.89 10.58
N THR A 180 1.70 0.93 10.27
CA THR A 180 1.28 0.68 8.88
C THR A 180 0.41 1.83 8.36
N GLY A 181 -0.50 2.36 9.18
CA GLY A 181 -1.30 3.54 8.83
C GLY A 181 -0.45 4.78 8.59
N LEU A 182 0.53 5.07 9.47
CA LEU A 182 1.48 6.17 9.27
C LEU A 182 2.31 5.98 7.99
N GLY A 183 2.81 4.77 7.76
CA GLY A 183 3.49 4.40 6.51
C GLY A 183 2.61 4.65 5.29
N GLY A 184 1.36 4.19 5.33
CA GLY A 184 0.37 4.42 4.28
C GLY A 184 0.15 5.90 3.98
N ALA A 185 0.06 6.75 5.02
CA ALA A 185 -0.06 8.19 4.84
C ALA A 185 1.17 8.81 4.16
N ILE A 186 2.38 8.39 4.57
CA ILE A 186 3.64 8.84 3.94
C ILE A 186 3.69 8.42 2.47
N PHE A 187 3.33 7.17 2.15
CA PHE A 187 3.32 6.66 0.78
C PHE A 187 2.34 7.44 -0.10
N ALA A 188 1.14 7.72 0.38
CA ALA A 188 0.18 8.55 -0.35
C ALA A 188 0.72 9.96 -0.63
N LEU A 189 1.36 10.59 0.36
CA LEU A 189 1.98 11.90 0.17
C LEU A 189 3.18 11.86 -0.79
N LEU A 190 3.96 10.78 -0.77
CA LEU A 190 5.07 10.55 -1.69
C LEU A 190 4.57 10.49 -3.14
N ASP A 191 3.53 9.70 -3.40
CA ASP A 191 2.93 9.61 -4.73
C ASP A 191 2.31 10.94 -5.16
N ALA A 192 1.70 11.69 -4.24
CA ALA A 192 1.17 13.03 -4.53
C ALA A 192 2.28 14.02 -4.94
N LEU A 193 3.44 13.95 -4.30
CA LEU A 193 4.61 14.77 -4.63
C LEU A 193 5.25 14.37 -5.95
N ASP A 194 5.19 13.09 -6.30
CA ASP A 194 5.70 12.56 -7.56
C ASP A 194 4.67 12.63 -8.70
N GLY A 195 3.60 13.41 -8.57
CA GLY A 195 2.66 13.64 -9.68
C GLY A 195 1.55 12.59 -9.81
N TYR A 196 1.19 11.92 -8.72
CA TYR A 196 0.08 10.98 -8.59
C TYR A 196 0.23 9.71 -9.45
N GLY A 197 1.46 9.16 -9.50
CA GLY A 197 1.71 7.79 -9.95
C GLY A 197 2.17 6.93 -8.78
N ILE A 198 1.84 5.63 -8.77
CA ILE A 198 2.15 4.72 -7.65
C ILE A 198 3.63 4.28 -7.60
N TRP A 199 4.45 4.67 -8.57
CA TRP A 199 5.76 4.07 -8.80
C TRP A 199 6.78 4.41 -7.74
N SER A 200 6.71 5.62 -7.17
CA SER A 200 7.56 6.00 -6.04
C SER A 200 7.17 5.22 -4.78
N GLY A 201 5.89 5.18 -4.41
CA GLY A 201 5.38 4.34 -3.34
C GLY A 201 5.75 2.87 -3.52
N TRP A 202 5.59 2.32 -4.72
CA TRP A 202 5.94 0.94 -5.04
C TRP A 202 7.43 0.65 -4.84
N VAL A 203 8.33 1.47 -5.38
CA VAL A 203 9.78 1.25 -5.17
C VAL A 203 10.18 1.35 -3.69
N LEU A 204 9.56 2.27 -2.93
CA LEU A 204 9.74 2.33 -1.48
C LEU A 204 9.31 1.01 -0.83
N HIS A 205 8.12 0.53 -1.20
CA HIS A 205 7.55 -0.71 -0.69
C HIS A 205 8.45 -1.91 -0.97
N VAL A 206 8.85 -2.07 -2.23
CA VAL A 206 9.69 -3.19 -2.68
C VAL A 206 10.99 -3.21 -1.92
N SER A 207 11.66 -2.06 -1.80
CA SER A 207 12.94 -1.98 -1.11
C SER A 207 12.81 -2.31 0.38
N LEU A 208 11.79 -1.76 1.08
CA LEU A 208 11.61 -1.99 2.50
C LEU A 208 11.16 -3.42 2.85
N ASN A 209 10.35 -4.04 1.98
CA ASN A 209 9.97 -5.44 2.16
C ASN A 209 11.10 -6.39 1.80
N ALA A 210 11.84 -6.14 0.71
CA ALA A 210 13.01 -6.94 0.37
C ALA A 210 14.04 -6.93 1.50
N ALA A 211 14.30 -5.76 2.09
CA ALA A 211 15.20 -5.65 3.24
C ALA A 211 14.73 -6.52 4.42
N TRP A 212 13.43 -6.58 4.68
CA TRP A 212 12.89 -7.37 5.78
C TRP A 212 12.73 -8.86 5.49
N THR A 213 12.64 -9.25 4.22
CA THR A 213 12.73 -10.65 3.81
C THR A 213 14.17 -11.14 3.94
N ILE A 214 15.15 -10.30 3.62
CA ILE A 214 16.58 -10.68 3.64
C ILE A 214 17.18 -10.63 5.05
N PHE A 215 16.77 -9.67 5.88
CA PHE A 215 17.26 -9.53 7.25
C PHE A 215 16.20 -9.99 8.26
N SER A 216 16.56 -10.88 9.19
CA SER A 216 15.74 -11.22 10.35
C SER A 216 15.82 -10.09 11.37
N VAL A 217 14.69 -9.41 11.59
CA VAL A 217 14.58 -8.22 12.46
C VAL A 217 13.79 -8.51 13.75
N SER A 218 13.57 -9.78 14.10
CA SER A 218 12.50 -10.15 15.04
C SER A 218 12.89 -10.97 16.28
N GLU A 219 14.16 -11.16 16.62
CA GLU A 219 14.48 -12.01 17.80
C GLU A 219 14.47 -11.28 19.15
N ASN A 220 14.43 -9.94 19.19
CA ASN A 220 14.45 -9.17 20.44
C ASN A 220 13.83 -7.76 20.28
N ALA A 221 13.16 -7.26 21.32
CA ALA A 221 12.39 -6.00 21.28
C ALA A 221 13.21 -4.78 20.78
N ALA A 222 14.52 -4.75 21.04
CA ALA A 222 15.43 -3.70 20.57
C ALA A 222 15.67 -3.74 19.05
N SER A 223 15.80 -4.94 18.45
CA SER A 223 15.94 -5.08 16.99
C SER A 223 14.64 -4.74 16.26
N GLY A 224 13.49 -5.04 16.88
CA GLY A 224 12.17 -4.64 16.37
C GLY A 224 12.01 -3.12 16.23
N TRP A 225 12.36 -2.34 17.27
CA TRP A 225 12.28 -0.88 17.23
C TRP A 225 13.29 -0.24 16.28
N LEU A 226 14.52 -0.78 16.20
CA LEU A 226 15.50 -0.35 15.21
C LEU A 226 14.96 -0.54 13.79
N GLY A 227 14.41 -1.72 13.49
CA GLY A 227 13.81 -2.00 12.19
C GLY A 227 12.66 -1.06 11.83
N ILE A 228 11.76 -0.80 12.78
CA ILE A 228 10.66 0.17 12.60
C ILE A 228 11.23 1.57 12.31
N GLY A 229 12.21 2.01 13.10
CA GLY A 229 12.86 3.32 12.94
C GLY A 229 13.53 3.49 11.58
N LEU A 230 14.27 2.47 11.10
CA LEU A 230 14.92 2.48 9.79
C LEU A 230 13.90 2.56 8.64
N ARG A 231 12.77 1.87 8.75
CA ARG A 231 11.69 1.90 7.76
C ARG A 231 10.99 3.25 7.70
N LEU A 232 10.52 3.75 8.84
CA LEU A 232 9.86 5.06 8.92
C LEU A 232 10.81 6.19 8.54
N GLY A 233 12.08 6.08 8.95
CA GLY A 233 13.14 7.00 8.56
C GLY A 233 13.39 7.01 7.04
N SER A 234 13.41 5.84 6.40
CA SER A 234 13.53 5.74 4.93
C SER A 234 12.32 6.34 4.21
N ALA A 235 11.12 6.07 4.71
CA ALA A 235 9.89 6.62 4.13
C ALA A 235 9.85 8.16 4.26
N ALA A 236 10.21 8.70 5.43
CA ALA A 236 10.33 10.13 5.64
C ALA A 236 11.43 10.75 4.76
N LEU A 237 12.59 10.10 4.65
CA LEU A 237 13.67 10.56 3.79
C LEU A 237 13.26 10.55 2.31
N ALA A 238 12.53 9.53 1.84
CA ALA A 238 12.01 9.47 0.49
C ALA A 238 11.09 10.67 0.21
N LEU A 239 10.16 10.95 1.13
CA LEU A 239 9.28 12.10 1.06
C LEU A 239 10.06 13.41 0.97
N LEU A 240 11.09 13.59 1.82
CA LEU A 240 11.94 14.78 1.83
C LEU A 240 12.76 14.94 0.54
N LEU A 241 13.37 13.86 0.04
CA LEU A 241 14.17 13.90 -1.18
C LEU A 241 13.30 14.20 -2.40
N VAL A 242 12.15 13.53 -2.55
CA VAL A 242 11.22 13.82 -3.64
C VAL A 242 10.67 15.24 -3.50
N TRP A 243 10.31 15.70 -2.30
CA TRP A 243 9.87 17.08 -2.08
C TRP A 243 10.95 18.11 -2.49
N LYS A 244 12.20 17.90 -2.09
CA LYS A 244 13.32 18.83 -2.36
C LYS A 244 13.71 18.86 -3.83
N PHE A 245 13.66 17.71 -4.49
CA PHE A 245 14.12 17.55 -5.86
C PHE A 245 12.97 17.41 -6.87
N ARG A 246 11.70 17.61 -6.47
CA ARG A 246 10.57 17.63 -7.41
C ARG A 246 10.78 18.71 -8.46
N ARG A 247 10.39 18.41 -9.69
CA ARG A 247 10.32 19.44 -10.73
C ARG A 247 9.15 20.37 -10.38
N PRO A 248 9.28 21.70 -10.57
CA PRO A 248 8.14 22.59 -10.51
C PRO A 248 7.04 22.07 -11.43
N ALA A 249 5.78 22.10 -10.98
CA ALA A 249 4.66 21.83 -11.86
C ALA A 249 4.76 22.78 -13.05
N ARG A 250 4.75 22.26 -14.29
CA ARG A 250 4.63 23.11 -15.46
C ARG A 250 3.26 23.79 -15.36
N ALA A 251 3.26 25.12 -15.28
CA ALA A 251 2.07 25.96 -15.30
C ALA A 251 1.31 25.79 -16.63
#